data_AF-A0A976SLG6-F1
#
_entry.id   AF-A0A976SLG6-F1
#
_cell.length_a   1.000
_cell.length_b   1.000
_cell.length_c   1.000
_cell.angle_alpha   90.00
_cell.angle_beta   90.00
_cell.angle_gamma   90.00
#
_symmetry.space_group_name_H-M   'P 1'
#
loop_
_entity.id
_entity.type
_entity.pdbx_description
1 polymer ?
#
loop_
_entity_poly.entity_id
_entity_poly.type
_entity_poly.pdbx_seq_one_letter_code
_entity_poly.pdbx_strand_id
1 'polypeptide(L)'
;MPKQCNISKSYCYIEKTELQCDVAEILGENGLGPRVIGRFSDYTIQEYVEGTILKNSSFQNLSVITSLASSLAKFHKKGTEISPAEWDRTPLVYRQINKWSQHAERIIKKNNLDFDFNELQSSFEMYKTLLENHIKTSNSFSDYTIQEYVEGTILKNSSFQNLSVITSLASSLAKFHKKGTEISPAEWDRTPLVYRQINKWSQHAERIIKKNNLDFDFNELQSSFEMYKTLLENHIKTSNSLANSILFCHNDLYSENIISFQQGIYLIDFDYAGFNYVGWDISSFFGKIGFIYSVTTFPYFTYDKTLDFSDEFKSIFVSVYLSQLLNKNVLPSDIVVKEFLDSLEVHRLGVELFWTYWGIIM
;
A
#
# COMPACT_ATOMS: atom_id res chain seq x y z
N MET A 1 -16.85 -51.91 -8.33
CA MET A 1 -16.36 -51.12 -7.17
C MET A 1 -17.55 -50.38 -6.58
N PRO A 2 -17.77 -50.41 -5.25
CA PRO A 2 -18.94 -49.77 -4.66
C PRO A 2 -18.83 -48.24 -4.80
N LYS A 3 -19.85 -47.61 -5.39
CA LYS A 3 -19.98 -46.15 -5.42
C LYS A 3 -20.18 -45.67 -3.98
N GLN A 4 -19.18 -45.01 -3.39
CA GLN A 4 -19.31 -44.41 -2.06
C GLN A 4 -20.12 -43.12 -2.17
N CYS A 5 -21.16 -43.01 -1.34
CA CYS A 5 -21.96 -41.81 -1.20
C CYS A 5 -21.21 -40.81 -0.31
N ASN A 6 -21.08 -39.54 -0.72
CA ASN A 6 -20.56 -38.51 0.18
C ASN A 6 -21.65 -38.13 1.18
N ILE A 7 -21.45 -38.48 2.45
CA ILE A 7 -22.25 -37.96 3.55
C ILE A 7 -21.56 -36.68 4.02
N SER A 8 -21.98 -35.53 3.47
CA SER A 8 -21.50 -34.25 3.96
C SER A 8 -22.24 -33.89 5.25
N LYS A 9 -21.59 -34.04 6.41
CA LYS A 9 -21.98 -33.28 7.60
C LYS A 9 -21.48 -31.85 7.42
N SER A 10 -22.37 -30.95 7.03
CA SER A 10 -22.12 -29.52 7.13
C SER A 10 -22.03 -29.19 8.62
N TYR A 11 -20.83 -28.98 9.17
CA TYR A 11 -20.66 -28.48 10.54
C TYR A 11 -20.98 -26.97 10.56
N CYS A 12 -22.24 -26.63 10.33
CA CYS A 12 -22.76 -25.31 10.63
C CYS A 12 -23.17 -25.34 12.10
N TYR A 13 -22.28 -24.91 13.00
CA TYR A 13 -22.55 -24.82 14.45
C TYR A 13 -23.66 -23.79 14.79
N ILE A 14 -24.29 -23.19 13.78
CA ILE A 14 -25.37 -22.23 13.87
C ILE A 14 -26.39 -22.66 12.81
N GLU A 15 -27.46 -23.35 13.23
CA GLU A 15 -28.68 -23.72 12.48
C GLU A 15 -28.57 -23.77 10.94
N LYS A 16 -28.58 -24.99 10.37
CA LYS A 16 -28.82 -25.18 8.93
C LYS A 16 -30.25 -24.72 8.63
N THR A 17 -30.39 -23.57 7.99
CA THR A 17 -31.72 -22.99 7.68
C THR A 17 -32.33 -23.70 6.47
N GLU A 18 -33.67 -23.74 6.37
CA GLU A 18 -34.39 -24.27 5.19
C GLU A 18 -33.83 -23.67 3.88
N LEU A 19 -33.50 -22.38 3.89
CA LEU A 19 -32.87 -21.68 2.76
C LEU A 19 -31.57 -22.35 2.26
N GLN A 20 -30.72 -22.87 3.15
CA GLN A 20 -29.47 -23.53 2.72
C GLN A 20 -29.74 -24.85 1.99
N CYS A 21 -30.80 -25.56 2.38
CA CYS A 21 -31.23 -26.77 1.69
C CYS A 21 -31.82 -26.43 0.32
N ASP A 22 -32.66 -25.40 0.24
CA ASP A 22 -33.27 -24.96 -1.02
C ASP A 22 -32.22 -24.43 -2.01
N VAL A 23 -31.20 -23.72 -1.52
CA VAL A 23 -30.02 -23.34 -2.31
C VAL A 23 -29.29 -24.56 -2.87
N ALA A 24 -29.03 -25.58 -2.05
CA ALA A 24 -28.33 -26.77 -2.49
C ALA A 24 -29.13 -27.56 -3.54
N GLU A 25 -30.45 -27.67 -3.38
CA GLU A 25 -31.36 -28.30 -4.35
C GLU A 25 -31.32 -27.57 -5.70
N ILE A 26 -31.56 -26.25 -5.71
CA ILE A 26 -31.58 -25.45 -6.94
C ILE A 26 -30.22 -25.47 -7.66
N LEU A 27 -29.11 -25.37 -6.93
CA LEU A 27 -27.77 -25.46 -7.53
C LEU A 27 -27.51 -26.85 -8.13
N GLY A 28 -27.92 -27.91 -7.42
CA GLY A 28 -27.77 -29.30 -7.87
C GLY A 28 -28.56 -29.60 -9.14
N GLU A 29 -29.85 -29.26 -9.17
CA GLU A 29 -30.74 -29.46 -10.34
C GLU A 29 -30.25 -28.70 -11.58
N ASN A 30 -29.52 -27.61 -11.39
CA ASN A 30 -29.00 -26.77 -12.45
C ASN A 30 -27.52 -27.06 -12.80
N GLY A 31 -26.92 -28.11 -12.23
CA GLY A 31 -25.54 -28.51 -12.53
C GLY A 31 -24.47 -27.49 -12.06
N LEU A 32 -24.79 -26.69 -11.05
CA LEU A 32 -23.87 -25.75 -10.40
C LEU A 32 -23.32 -26.30 -9.06
N GLY A 33 -23.74 -27.51 -8.69
CA GLY A 33 -23.28 -28.25 -7.53
C GLY A 33 -23.73 -29.70 -7.61
N PRO A 34 -23.38 -30.52 -6.61
CA PRO A 34 -23.86 -31.89 -6.54
C PRO A 34 -25.37 -31.93 -6.28
N ARG A 35 -26.11 -32.73 -7.04
CA ARG A 35 -27.54 -32.98 -6.82
C ARG A 35 -27.81 -33.49 -5.42
N VAL A 36 -28.85 -32.94 -4.77
CA VAL A 36 -29.37 -33.44 -3.51
C VAL A 36 -30.20 -34.70 -3.77
N ILE A 37 -29.83 -35.81 -3.14
CA ILE A 37 -30.49 -37.11 -3.26
C ILE A 37 -31.49 -37.32 -2.11
N GLY A 38 -31.21 -36.77 -0.93
CA GLY A 38 -32.10 -36.88 0.23
C GLY A 38 -31.90 -35.76 1.23
N ARG A 39 -33.01 -35.32 1.84
CA ARG A 39 -33.06 -34.24 2.83
C ARG A 39 -33.52 -34.79 4.18
N PHE A 40 -32.80 -34.43 5.24
CA PHE A 40 -33.09 -34.79 6.61
C PHE A 40 -33.03 -33.54 7.49
N SER A 41 -33.54 -33.65 8.73
CA SER A 41 -33.62 -32.52 9.67
C SER A 41 -32.28 -31.82 9.94
N ASP A 42 -31.18 -32.56 9.87
CA ASP A 42 -29.85 -32.12 10.29
C ASP A 42 -28.76 -32.32 9.21
N TYR A 43 -29.07 -33.02 8.11
CA TYR A 43 -28.11 -33.25 7.01
C TYR A 43 -28.78 -33.46 5.65
N THR A 44 -27.97 -33.42 4.61
CA THR A 44 -28.36 -33.68 3.22
C THR A 44 -27.45 -34.75 2.64
N ILE A 45 -28.01 -35.68 1.87
CA ILE A 45 -27.27 -36.64 1.05
C ILE A 45 -27.16 -36.04 -0.34
N GLN A 46 -25.94 -35.98 -0.87
CA GLN A 46 -25.65 -35.38 -2.17
C GLN A 46 -24.93 -36.40 -3.08
N GLU A 47 -25.02 -36.19 -4.39
CA GLU A 47 -24.30 -37.02 -5.34
C GLU A 47 -22.78 -36.92 -5.14
N TYR A 48 -22.10 -38.04 -5.36
CA TYR A 48 -20.65 -38.07 -5.33
C TYR A 48 -20.09 -37.51 -6.65
N VAL A 49 -19.24 -36.49 -6.55
CA VAL A 49 -18.50 -35.92 -7.67
C VAL A 49 -17.09 -36.48 -7.63
N GLU A 50 -16.71 -37.21 -8.68
CA GLU A 50 -15.36 -37.73 -8.82
C GLU A 50 -14.40 -36.59 -9.19
N GLY A 51 -13.36 -36.39 -8.38
CA GLY A 51 -12.39 -35.33 -8.59
C GLY A 51 -11.34 -35.24 -7.48
N THR A 52 -10.34 -34.39 -7.69
CA THR A 52 -9.30 -34.09 -6.72
C THR A 52 -9.41 -32.64 -6.24
N ILE A 53 -9.16 -32.43 -4.95
CA ILE A 53 -9.17 -31.09 -4.36
C ILE A 53 -7.90 -30.36 -4.81
N LEU A 54 -8.06 -29.14 -5.32
CA LEU A 54 -6.92 -28.28 -5.66
C LEU A 54 -6.11 -27.93 -4.41
N LYS A 55 -4.78 -27.92 -4.54
CA LYS A 55 -3.86 -27.51 -3.47
C LYS A 55 -3.47 -26.04 -3.66
N ASN A 56 -2.95 -25.41 -2.62
CA ASN A 56 -2.48 -24.01 -2.71
C ASN A 56 -1.47 -23.80 -3.86
N SER A 57 -0.59 -24.78 -4.11
CA SER A 57 0.35 -24.74 -5.24
C SER A 57 -0.32 -24.78 -6.62
N SER A 58 -1.53 -25.33 -6.74
CA SER A 58 -2.29 -25.37 -7.99
C SER A 58 -2.68 -23.98 -8.48
N PHE A 59 -2.87 -23.02 -7.57
CA PHE A 59 -3.21 -21.63 -7.93
C PHE A 59 -2.02 -20.85 -8.50
N GLN A 60 -0.80 -21.39 -8.47
CA GLN A 60 0.33 -20.79 -9.21
C GLN A 60 0.29 -21.12 -10.72
N ASN A 61 -0.58 -22.05 -11.14
CA ASN A 61 -0.73 -22.42 -12.53
C ASN A 61 -1.77 -21.54 -13.23
N LEU A 62 -1.33 -20.77 -14.24
CA LEU A 62 -2.17 -19.86 -15.00
C LEU A 62 -3.40 -20.54 -15.63
N SER A 63 -3.26 -21.78 -16.10
CA SER A 63 -4.39 -22.54 -16.67
C SER A 63 -5.44 -22.86 -15.61
N VAL A 64 -5.03 -23.12 -14.37
CA VAL A 64 -5.95 -23.38 -13.24
C VAL A 64 -6.68 -22.09 -12.88
N ILE A 65 -5.97 -20.97 -12.73
CA ILE A 65 -6.61 -19.66 -12.43
C ILE A 65 -7.60 -19.28 -13.54
N THR A 66 -7.19 -19.40 -14.80
CA THR A 66 -8.04 -19.03 -15.95
C THR A 66 -9.32 -19.89 -16.00
N SER A 67 -9.17 -21.21 -15.75
CA SER A 67 -10.32 -22.13 -15.70
C SER A 67 -11.23 -21.84 -14.51
N LEU A 68 -10.66 -21.50 -13.35
CA LEU A 68 -11.41 -21.09 -12.17
C LEU A 68 -12.19 -19.82 -12.42
N ALA A 69 -11.56 -18.78 -12.99
CA ALA A 69 -12.20 -17.51 -13.31
C ALA A 69 -13.38 -17.72 -14.29
N SER A 70 -13.19 -18.51 -15.35
CA SER A 70 -14.26 -18.86 -16.29
C SER A 70 -15.42 -19.60 -15.61
N SER A 71 -15.10 -20.57 -14.75
CA SER A 71 -16.10 -21.35 -14.01
C SER A 71 -16.88 -20.49 -13.02
N LEU A 72 -16.19 -19.59 -12.32
CA LEU A 72 -16.79 -18.67 -11.35
C LEU A 72 -17.69 -17.64 -12.04
N ALA A 73 -17.29 -17.12 -13.20
CA ALA A 73 -18.13 -16.23 -14.00
C ALA A 73 -19.43 -16.91 -14.47
N LYS A 74 -19.34 -18.19 -14.92
CA LYS A 74 -20.52 -18.99 -15.26
C LYS A 74 -21.41 -19.23 -14.04
N PHE A 75 -20.81 -19.54 -12.90
CA PHE A 75 -21.52 -19.73 -11.64
C PHE A 75 -22.25 -18.45 -11.21
N HIS A 76 -21.59 -17.29 -11.21
CA HIS A 76 -22.23 -16.01 -10.86
C HIS A 76 -23.39 -15.70 -11.79
N LYS A 77 -23.22 -15.83 -13.11
CA LYS A 77 -24.29 -15.57 -14.08
C LYS A 77 -25.49 -16.50 -13.86
N LYS A 78 -25.27 -17.83 -13.91
CA LYS A 78 -26.35 -18.81 -13.85
C LYS A 78 -26.96 -18.90 -12.46
N GLY A 79 -26.14 -18.83 -11.40
CA GLY A 79 -26.58 -18.84 -10.02
C GLY A 79 -27.50 -17.67 -9.70
N THR A 80 -27.19 -16.46 -10.20
CA THR A 80 -28.07 -15.30 -10.07
C THR A 80 -29.38 -15.47 -10.87
N GLU A 81 -29.31 -16.04 -12.07
CA GLU A 81 -30.48 -16.28 -12.94
C GLU A 81 -31.49 -17.25 -12.31
N ILE A 82 -31.01 -18.35 -11.72
CA ILE A 82 -31.88 -19.40 -11.14
C ILE A 82 -32.35 -19.09 -9.71
N SER A 83 -31.78 -18.07 -9.07
CA SER A 83 -32.14 -17.71 -7.70
C SER A 83 -33.55 -17.10 -7.67
N PRO A 84 -34.48 -17.62 -6.84
CA PRO A 84 -35.83 -17.08 -6.72
C PRO A 84 -35.84 -15.58 -6.38
N ALA A 85 -36.81 -14.84 -6.92
CA ALA A 85 -36.85 -13.37 -6.82
C ALA A 85 -37.14 -12.89 -5.39
N GLU A 86 -37.87 -13.69 -4.62
CA GLU A 86 -38.22 -13.48 -3.22
C GLU A 86 -37.05 -13.67 -2.26
N TRP A 87 -35.96 -14.29 -2.70
CA TRP A 87 -34.78 -14.44 -1.86
C TRP A 87 -34.08 -13.10 -1.66
N ASP A 88 -33.81 -12.79 -0.40
CA ASP A 88 -33.13 -11.57 0.00
C ASP A 88 -31.74 -11.43 -0.64
N ARG A 89 -31.59 -10.36 -1.43
CA ARG A 89 -30.40 -10.00 -2.22
C ARG A 89 -29.38 -9.16 -1.43
N THR A 90 -29.63 -8.88 -0.16
CA THR A 90 -28.66 -8.19 0.70
C THR A 90 -27.38 -9.03 0.79
N PRO A 91 -26.18 -8.43 0.55
CA PRO A 91 -24.91 -9.13 0.66
C PRO A 91 -24.83 -9.97 1.93
N LEU A 92 -24.49 -11.26 1.78
CA LEU A 92 -24.49 -12.23 2.88
C LEU A 92 -23.63 -11.75 4.06
N VAL A 93 -22.51 -11.09 3.76
CA VAL A 93 -21.59 -10.51 4.74
C VAL A 93 -22.30 -9.54 5.69
N TYR A 94 -23.21 -8.70 5.20
CA TYR A 94 -23.94 -7.76 6.05
C TYR A 94 -24.90 -8.46 7.01
N ARG A 95 -25.61 -9.45 6.50
CA ARG A 95 -26.59 -10.20 7.31
C ARG A 95 -25.89 -11.04 8.37
N GLN A 96 -24.81 -11.72 7.99
CA GLN A 96 -24.11 -12.61 8.90
C GLN A 96 -23.30 -11.86 9.94
N ILE A 97 -22.63 -10.76 9.59
CA ILE A 97 -21.93 -9.95 10.60
C ILE A 97 -22.93 -9.38 11.61
N ASN A 98 -24.10 -8.87 11.18
CA ASN A 98 -25.12 -8.40 12.12
C ASN A 98 -25.66 -9.51 13.05
N LYS A 99 -25.80 -10.74 12.53
CA LYS A 99 -26.23 -11.89 13.35
C LYS A 99 -25.13 -12.35 14.30
N TRP A 100 -23.89 -12.44 13.81
CA TRP A 100 -22.74 -12.94 14.55
C TRP A 100 -22.22 -11.93 15.56
N SER A 101 -22.33 -10.63 15.30
CA SER A 101 -21.86 -9.58 16.21
C SER A 101 -22.57 -9.67 17.56
N GLN A 102 -23.90 -9.86 17.57
CA GLN A 102 -24.66 -10.09 18.80
C GLN A 102 -24.20 -11.33 19.58
N HIS A 103 -23.81 -12.39 18.86
CA HIS A 103 -23.32 -13.60 19.50
C HIS A 103 -21.89 -13.44 20.02
N ALA A 104 -21.03 -12.79 19.24
CA ALA A 104 -19.67 -12.45 19.60
C ALA A 104 -19.64 -11.57 20.85
N GLU A 105 -20.46 -10.53 20.91
CA GLU A 105 -20.60 -9.65 22.08
C GLU A 105 -20.95 -10.45 23.35
N ARG A 106 -21.91 -11.38 23.24
CA ARG A 106 -22.29 -12.26 24.36
C ARG A 106 -21.15 -13.15 24.80
N ILE A 107 -20.39 -13.74 23.86
CA ILE A 107 -19.24 -14.59 24.18
C ILE A 107 -18.13 -13.79 24.85
N ILE A 108 -17.81 -12.60 24.33
CA ILE A 108 -16.78 -11.70 24.87
C ILE A 108 -17.12 -11.33 26.31
N LYS A 109 -18.35 -10.87 26.55
CA LYS A 109 -18.84 -10.53 27.90
C LYS A 109 -18.87 -11.73 28.84
N LYS A 110 -19.34 -12.88 28.37
CA LYS A 110 -19.45 -14.11 29.19
C LYS A 110 -18.09 -14.65 29.62
N ASN A 111 -17.08 -14.57 28.76
CA ASN A 111 -15.75 -15.15 29.02
C ASN A 111 -14.71 -14.10 29.42
N ASN A 112 -15.10 -12.84 29.60
CA ASN A 112 -14.22 -11.73 29.94
C ASN A 112 -12.99 -11.64 29.02
N LEU A 113 -13.22 -11.74 27.71
CA LEU A 113 -12.15 -11.68 26.71
C LEU A 113 -11.68 -10.23 26.55
N ASP A 114 -10.37 -10.04 26.46
CA ASP A 114 -9.72 -8.77 26.14
C ASP A 114 -9.86 -8.48 24.64
N PHE A 115 -11.06 -8.08 24.23
CA PHE A 115 -11.41 -7.79 22.84
C PHE A 115 -12.39 -6.62 22.78
N ASP A 116 -12.02 -5.57 22.04
CA ASP A 116 -12.88 -4.41 21.85
C ASP A 116 -13.96 -4.69 20.81
N PHE A 117 -15.13 -5.11 21.29
CA PHE A 117 -16.29 -5.32 20.44
C PHE A 117 -16.81 -4.03 19.79
N ASN A 118 -16.65 -2.88 20.45
CA ASN A 118 -17.13 -1.60 19.92
C ASN A 118 -16.27 -1.15 18.73
N GLU A 119 -14.95 -1.37 18.81
CA GLU A 119 -14.02 -1.13 17.69
C GLU A 119 -14.34 -2.03 16.48
N LEU A 120 -14.63 -3.32 16.71
CA LEU A 120 -15.04 -4.23 15.64
C LEU A 120 -16.35 -3.76 14.97
N GLN A 121 -17.35 -3.37 15.77
CA GLN A 121 -18.63 -2.90 15.25
C GLN A 121 -18.47 -1.57 14.49
N SER A 122 -17.67 -0.63 15.00
CA SER A 122 -17.42 0.64 14.32
C SER A 122 -16.69 0.43 12.98
N SER A 123 -15.69 -0.46 12.95
CA SER A 123 -14.95 -0.83 11.73
C SER A 123 -15.87 -1.44 10.68
N PHE A 124 -16.84 -2.26 11.09
CA PHE A 124 -17.81 -2.85 10.18
C PHE A 124 -18.81 -1.83 9.62
N GLU A 125 -19.34 -0.92 10.44
CA GLU A 125 -20.21 0.17 9.95
C GLU A 125 -19.47 1.13 9.01
N MET A 126 -18.19 1.39 9.29
CA MET A 126 -17.32 2.15 8.40
C MET A 126 -17.16 1.45 7.05
N TYR A 127 -16.83 0.15 7.05
CA TYR A 127 -16.74 -0.66 5.82
C TYR A 127 -18.05 -0.62 5.01
N LYS A 128 -19.20 -0.78 5.67
CA LYS A 128 -20.51 -0.72 5.03
C LYS A 128 -20.76 0.64 4.38
N THR A 129 -20.49 1.71 5.11
CA THR A 129 -20.63 3.10 4.62
C THR A 129 -19.74 3.35 3.40
N LEU A 130 -18.47 2.91 3.46
CA LEU A 130 -17.53 3.05 2.34
C LEU A 130 -17.99 2.28 1.11
N LEU A 131 -18.44 1.04 1.28
CA LEU A 131 -18.92 0.23 0.15
C LEU A 131 -20.19 0.84 -0.48
N GLU A 132 -21.13 1.32 0.33
CA GLU A 132 -22.35 1.98 -0.15
C GLU A 132 -22.04 3.27 -0.91
N ASN A 133 -21.10 4.08 -0.40
CA ASN A 133 -20.67 5.32 -1.05
C ASN A 133 -19.92 5.05 -2.38
N HIS A 134 -19.08 4.02 -2.41
CA HIS A 134 -18.39 3.60 -3.63
C HIS A 134 -19.37 3.08 -4.70
N ILE A 135 -20.40 2.32 -4.31
CA ILE A 135 -21.43 1.82 -5.24
C ILE A 135 -22.29 2.97 -5.79
N LYS A 136 -22.51 4.05 -5.01
CA LYS A 136 -23.38 5.18 -5.39
C LYS A 136 -22.75 6.24 -6.30
N THR A 137 -21.46 6.15 -6.62
CA THR A 137 -20.69 7.11 -7.47
C THR A 137 -21.18 8.56 -7.39
N SER A 138 -20.73 9.32 -6.39
CA SER A 138 -20.22 10.70 -6.55
C SER A 138 -20.11 11.41 -5.19
N ASN A 139 -18.97 12.06 -4.97
CA ASN A 139 -18.83 13.27 -4.15
C ASN A 139 -19.35 13.24 -2.70
N SER A 140 -18.96 12.25 -1.90
CA SER A 140 -18.94 12.44 -0.45
C SER A 140 -17.51 12.31 0.09
N PHE A 141 -16.99 13.40 0.65
CA PHE A 141 -15.81 13.37 1.51
C PHE A 141 -16.10 12.46 2.71
N SER A 142 -15.61 11.22 2.66
CA SER A 142 -15.37 10.43 3.86
C SER A 142 -13.91 10.57 4.26
N ASP A 143 -13.62 10.52 5.56
CA ASP A 143 -12.24 10.54 6.10
C ASP A 143 -11.40 9.31 5.68
N TYR A 144 -11.99 8.40 4.92
CA TYR A 144 -11.38 7.17 4.44
C TYR A 144 -11.60 7.01 2.95
N THR A 145 -10.65 6.37 2.28
CA THR A 145 -10.70 6.06 0.85
C THR A 145 -10.68 4.55 0.63
N ILE A 146 -11.48 4.05 -0.31
CA ILE A 146 -11.29 2.71 -0.86
C ILE A 146 -10.29 2.85 -1.99
N GLN A 147 -9.20 2.11 -1.91
CA GLN A 147 -8.14 2.11 -2.93
C GLN A 147 -8.03 0.72 -3.56
N GLU A 148 -7.48 0.68 -4.76
CA GLU A 148 -7.12 -0.58 -5.41
C GLU A 148 -6.06 -1.32 -4.60
N TYR A 149 -6.24 -2.62 -4.40
CA TYR A 149 -5.19 -3.47 -3.85
C TYR A 149 -4.21 -3.88 -4.96
N VAL A 150 -2.98 -3.41 -4.86
CA VAL A 150 -1.92 -3.76 -5.81
C VAL A 150 -1.31 -5.10 -5.40
N GLU A 151 -1.56 -6.15 -6.18
CA GLU A 151 -0.97 -7.47 -5.94
C GLU A 151 0.53 -7.45 -6.29
N GLY A 152 1.37 -7.49 -5.26
CA GLY A 152 2.83 -7.48 -5.40
C GLY A 152 3.55 -7.77 -4.09
N THR A 153 4.87 -7.64 -4.12
CA THR A 153 5.74 -7.82 -2.95
C THR A 153 6.43 -6.52 -2.61
N ILE A 154 6.30 -6.08 -1.36
CA ILE A 154 7.05 -4.95 -0.82
C ILE A 154 8.55 -5.25 -0.93
N LEU A 155 9.32 -4.29 -1.48
CA LEU A 155 10.76 -4.43 -1.59
C LEU A 155 11.43 -4.37 -0.22
N LYS A 156 12.51 -5.13 -0.06
CA LYS A 156 13.36 -5.05 1.13
C LYS A 156 14.55 -4.14 0.83
N ASN A 157 15.19 -3.60 1.86
CA ASN A 157 16.39 -2.77 1.69
C ASN A 157 17.49 -3.49 0.88
N SER A 158 17.65 -4.81 1.07
CA SER A 158 18.61 -5.62 0.29
C SER A 158 18.22 -5.80 -1.18
N SER A 159 16.96 -5.61 -1.56
CA SER A 159 16.51 -5.68 -2.95
C SER A 159 17.17 -4.62 -3.83
N PHE A 160 17.56 -3.48 -3.25
CA PHE A 160 18.19 -2.38 -3.98
C PHE A 160 19.68 -2.61 -4.26
N GLN A 161 20.26 -3.70 -3.76
CA GLN A 161 21.58 -4.18 -4.21
C GLN A 161 21.50 -4.84 -5.60
N ASN A 162 20.30 -5.02 -6.15
CA ASN A 162 20.10 -5.55 -7.49
C ASN A 162 19.96 -4.40 -8.52
N LEU A 163 20.85 -4.42 -9.53
CA LEU A 163 20.88 -3.43 -10.60
C LEU A 163 19.56 -3.29 -11.36
N SER A 164 18.85 -4.39 -11.62
CA SER A 164 17.56 -4.35 -12.31
C SER A 164 16.47 -3.65 -11.50
N VAL A 165 16.51 -3.77 -10.17
CA VAL A 165 15.56 -3.14 -9.26
C VAL A 165 15.81 -1.63 -9.22
N ILE A 166 17.07 -1.21 -9.02
CA ILE A 166 17.38 0.23 -8.94
C ILE A 166 17.15 0.97 -10.26
N THR A 167 17.42 0.33 -11.40
CA THR A 167 17.16 0.92 -12.73
C THR A 167 15.66 1.00 -13.02
N SER A 168 14.89 -0.02 -12.62
CA SER A 168 13.42 0.00 -12.73
C SER A 168 12.80 1.08 -11.83
N LEU A 169 13.31 1.24 -10.61
CA LEU A 169 12.88 2.30 -9.70
C LEU A 169 13.24 3.68 -10.26
N ALA A 170 14.47 3.90 -10.72
CA ALA A 170 14.91 5.16 -11.31
C ALA A 170 14.02 5.59 -12.49
N SER A 171 13.69 4.65 -13.38
CA SER A 171 12.77 4.90 -14.49
C SER A 171 11.35 5.23 -14.00
N SER A 172 10.84 4.48 -13.02
CA SER A 172 9.49 4.68 -12.50
C SER A 172 9.35 6.01 -11.75
N LEU A 173 10.37 6.38 -10.97
CA LEU A 173 10.43 7.66 -10.25
C LEU A 173 10.52 8.85 -11.23
N ALA A 174 11.32 8.74 -12.30
CA ALA A 174 11.38 9.78 -13.33
C ALA A 174 10.02 9.99 -14.03
N LYS A 175 9.31 8.89 -14.33
CA LYS A 175 7.94 8.95 -14.89
C LYS A 175 6.98 9.58 -13.89
N PHE A 176 7.08 9.23 -12.61
CA PHE A 176 6.28 9.80 -11.54
C PHE A 176 6.51 11.31 -11.40
N HIS A 177 7.77 11.76 -11.30
CA HIS A 177 8.10 13.19 -11.22
C HIS A 177 7.57 13.99 -12.41
N LYS A 178 7.79 13.47 -13.63
CA LYS A 178 7.31 14.11 -14.85
C LYS A 178 5.79 14.14 -14.90
N LYS A 179 5.15 12.98 -14.78
CA LYS A 179 3.70 12.87 -14.97
C LYS A 179 2.93 13.55 -13.86
N GLY A 180 3.37 13.40 -12.61
CA GLY A 180 2.83 14.10 -11.45
C GLY A 180 2.86 15.61 -11.64
N THR A 181 3.95 16.15 -12.20
CA THR A 181 4.06 17.59 -12.52
C THR A 181 3.12 18.01 -13.64
N GLU A 182 3.01 17.21 -14.72
CA GLU A 182 2.12 17.48 -15.85
C GLU A 182 0.64 17.48 -15.48
N ILE A 183 0.21 16.58 -14.58
CA ILE A 183 -1.21 16.45 -14.19
C ILE A 183 -1.60 17.33 -13.00
N SER A 184 -0.62 17.85 -12.26
CA SER A 184 -0.88 18.68 -11.08
C SER A 184 -1.54 20.01 -11.48
N PRO A 185 -2.65 20.41 -10.84
CA PRO A 185 -3.31 21.68 -11.11
C PRO A 185 -2.36 22.88 -10.98
N ALA A 186 -2.50 23.87 -11.87
CA ALA A 186 -1.59 25.01 -11.97
C ALA A 186 -1.61 25.89 -10.70
N GLU A 187 -2.74 25.90 -10.00
CA GLU A 187 -2.98 26.65 -8.77
C GLU A 187 -2.34 26.04 -7.52
N TRP A 188 -1.88 24.77 -7.57
CA TRP A 188 -1.21 24.18 -6.40
C TRP A 188 0.10 24.92 -6.10
N ASP A 189 0.39 25.11 -4.82
CA ASP A 189 1.61 25.79 -4.40
C ASP A 189 2.85 24.97 -4.75
N ARG A 190 3.73 25.59 -5.57
CA ARG A 190 4.99 25.03 -6.07
C ARG A 190 6.18 25.31 -5.15
N THR A 191 5.98 25.97 -4.02
CA THR A 191 7.04 26.18 -3.02
C THR A 191 7.51 24.82 -2.50
N PRO A 192 8.84 24.55 -2.49
CA PRO A 192 9.37 23.26 -2.04
C PRO A 192 8.86 22.86 -0.67
N LEU A 193 8.36 21.62 -0.58
CA LEU A 193 7.75 21.06 0.63
C LEU A 193 8.66 21.17 1.85
N VAL A 194 9.97 20.95 1.68
CA VAL A 194 10.97 21.06 2.76
C VAL A 194 10.89 22.41 3.50
N TYR A 195 10.74 23.53 2.78
CA TYR A 195 10.66 24.85 3.42
C TYR A 195 9.32 25.07 4.12
N ARG A 196 8.23 24.74 3.44
CA ARG A 196 6.88 24.92 4.00
C ARG A 196 6.72 24.15 5.29
N GLN A 197 7.18 22.90 5.27
CA GLN A 197 6.95 21.98 6.35
C GLN A 197 7.84 22.28 7.55
N ILE A 198 9.14 22.54 7.35
CA ILE A 198 10.03 22.95 8.45
C ILE A 198 9.52 24.25 9.10
N ASN A 199 9.14 25.27 8.31
CA ASN A 199 8.59 26.52 8.86
C ASN A 199 7.32 26.29 9.71
N LYS A 200 6.42 25.40 9.26
CA LYS A 200 5.20 25.02 10.00
C LYS A 200 5.54 24.26 11.29
N TRP A 201 6.55 23.39 11.22
CA TRP A 201 6.98 22.52 12.30
C TRP A 201 7.83 23.24 13.36
N SER A 202 8.56 24.30 13.03
CA SER A 202 9.49 24.95 13.97
C SER A 202 8.84 25.34 15.29
N GLN A 203 7.67 25.98 15.25
CA GLN A 203 6.96 26.38 16.48
C GLN A 203 6.50 25.17 17.33
N HIS A 204 6.20 24.04 16.68
CA HIS A 204 5.77 22.82 17.38
C HIS A 204 6.99 22.11 17.99
N ALA A 205 8.08 21.99 17.23
CA ALA A 205 9.34 21.42 17.70
C ALA A 205 9.85 22.18 18.94
N GLU A 206 9.87 23.53 18.92
CA GLU A 206 10.29 24.33 20.08
C GLU A 206 9.46 24.01 21.34
N ARG A 207 8.14 23.91 21.18
CA ARG A 207 7.24 23.58 22.30
C ARG A 207 7.49 22.17 22.83
N ILE A 208 7.70 21.19 21.96
CA ILE A 208 7.90 19.79 22.34
C ILE A 208 9.26 19.61 23.03
N ILE A 209 10.31 20.23 22.52
CA ILE A 209 11.65 20.25 23.13
C ILE A 209 11.56 20.78 24.57
N LYS A 210 10.95 21.96 24.75
CA LYS A 210 10.79 22.57 26.08
C LYS A 210 9.90 21.76 27.01
N LYS A 211 8.77 21.25 26.51
CA LYS A 211 7.78 20.52 27.32
C LYS A 211 8.34 19.19 27.84
N ASN A 212 9.10 18.47 27.01
CA ASN A 212 9.63 17.15 27.36
C ASN A 212 11.09 17.18 27.81
N ASN A 213 11.70 18.38 27.90
CA ASN A 213 13.11 18.57 28.25
C ASN A 213 14.04 17.68 27.40
N LEU A 214 13.81 17.69 26.09
CA LEU A 214 14.63 16.94 25.13
C LEU A 214 16.03 17.56 25.06
N ASP A 215 17.05 16.71 24.86
CA ASP A 215 18.44 17.12 24.66
C ASP A 215 18.66 17.63 23.22
N PHE A 216 17.98 18.72 22.86
CA PHE A 216 18.05 19.39 21.56
C PHE A 216 18.08 20.91 21.74
N ASP A 217 19.02 21.58 21.07
CA ASP A 217 19.03 23.05 21.00
C ASP A 217 18.19 23.52 19.80
N PHE A 218 17.03 24.10 20.10
CA PHE A 218 16.14 24.65 19.09
C PHE A 218 16.77 25.81 18.30
N ASN A 219 17.62 26.63 18.92
CA ASN A 219 18.29 27.73 18.24
C ASN A 219 19.34 27.20 17.25
N GLU A 220 20.02 26.11 17.60
CA GLU A 220 20.95 25.43 16.70
C GLU A 220 20.21 24.83 15.49
N LEU A 221 19.08 24.15 15.71
CA LEU A 221 18.21 23.64 14.64
C LEU A 221 17.74 24.76 13.70
N GLN A 222 17.26 25.87 14.25
CA GLN A 222 16.81 27.03 13.48
C GLN A 222 17.96 27.64 12.66
N SER A 223 19.13 27.83 13.28
CA SER A 223 20.30 28.40 12.59
C SER A 223 20.83 27.48 11.49
N SER A 224 20.81 26.16 11.71
CA SER A 224 21.17 25.15 10.70
C SER A 224 20.22 25.19 9.50
N PHE A 225 18.92 25.40 9.75
CA PHE A 225 17.95 25.56 8.67
C PHE A 225 18.15 26.85 7.86
N GLU A 226 18.46 27.97 8.50
CA GLU A 226 18.83 29.22 7.81
C GLU A 226 20.11 29.06 6.98
N MET A 227 21.11 28.36 7.51
CA MET A 227 22.35 28.05 6.81
C MET A 227 22.09 27.17 5.59
N TYR A 228 21.28 26.11 5.73
CA TYR A 228 20.86 25.27 4.61
C TYR A 228 20.17 26.07 3.51
N LYS A 229 19.21 26.95 3.86
CA LYS A 229 18.55 27.82 2.88
C LYS A 229 19.56 28.66 2.11
N THR A 230 20.49 29.31 2.82
CA THR A 230 21.53 30.14 2.19
C THR A 230 22.44 29.33 1.26
N LEU A 231 22.89 28.15 1.69
CA LEU A 231 23.73 27.26 0.89
C LEU A 231 22.99 26.79 -0.38
N LEU A 232 21.74 26.35 -0.23
CA LEU A 232 20.96 25.86 -1.34
C LEU A 232 20.62 26.98 -2.33
N GLU A 233 20.27 28.18 -1.86
CA GLU A 233 20.04 29.34 -2.73
C GLU A 233 21.29 29.72 -3.54
N ASN A 234 22.47 29.69 -2.91
CA ASN A 234 23.73 29.97 -3.59
C ASN A 234 24.10 28.87 -4.60
N HIS A 235 23.84 27.60 -4.25
CA HIS A 235 24.03 26.47 -5.15
C HIS A 235 23.12 26.56 -6.38
N ILE A 236 21.82 26.82 -6.19
CA ILE A 236 20.85 26.95 -7.29
C ILE A 236 21.22 28.11 -8.23
N LYS A 237 21.75 29.22 -7.71
CA LYS A 237 22.22 30.36 -8.53
C LYS A 237 23.43 30.04 -9.40
N THR A 238 24.26 29.07 -8.99
CA THR A 238 25.54 28.75 -9.64
C THR A 238 25.53 27.41 -10.37
N SER A 239 24.53 26.57 -10.14
CA SER A 239 24.39 25.23 -10.72
C SER A 239 23.06 25.07 -11.47
N ASN A 240 23.15 24.76 -12.76
CA ASN A 240 22.02 24.42 -13.62
C ASN A 240 21.61 22.94 -13.53
N SER A 241 22.04 22.24 -12.48
CA SER A 241 21.74 20.82 -12.28
C SER A 241 20.23 20.56 -12.21
N LEU A 242 19.78 19.48 -12.85
CA LEU A 242 18.37 19.06 -12.79
C LEU A 242 17.94 18.62 -11.39
N ALA A 243 18.88 18.33 -10.49
CA ALA A 243 18.58 18.08 -9.08
C ALA A 243 17.91 19.31 -8.42
N ASN A 244 18.21 20.51 -8.92
CA ASN A 244 17.64 21.78 -8.45
C ASN A 244 16.26 22.09 -9.05
N SER A 245 15.76 21.25 -9.96
CA SER A 245 14.43 21.45 -10.55
C SER A 245 13.34 21.11 -9.53
N ILE A 246 12.27 21.92 -9.54
CA ILE A 246 11.08 21.66 -8.71
C ILE A 246 10.10 20.84 -9.54
N LEU A 247 9.85 19.61 -9.11
CA LEU A 247 8.87 18.69 -9.70
C LEU A 247 7.95 18.15 -8.59
N PHE A 248 6.88 17.48 -8.98
CA PHE A 248 6.03 16.74 -8.06
C PHE A 248 6.80 15.50 -7.56
N CYS A 249 7.13 15.48 -6.28
CA CYS A 249 7.96 14.47 -5.63
C CYS A 249 7.13 13.60 -4.69
N HIS A 250 7.64 12.40 -4.38
CA HIS A 250 7.03 11.49 -3.42
C HIS A 250 7.31 11.96 -2.00
N ASN A 251 8.52 12.48 -1.78
CA ASN A 251 9.07 13.02 -0.54
C ASN A 251 9.21 12.02 0.63
N ASP A 252 8.81 10.77 0.46
CA ASP A 252 8.91 9.75 1.51
C ASP A 252 9.18 8.35 0.92
N LEU A 253 10.12 8.30 -0.02
CA LEU A 253 10.44 7.07 -0.71
C LEU A 253 11.43 6.23 0.13
N TYR A 254 10.97 5.07 0.60
CA TYR A 254 11.80 4.04 1.21
C TYR A 254 11.27 2.63 0.86
N SER A 255 11.94 1.57 1.33
CA SER A 255 11.70 0.19 0.91
C SER A 255 10.23 -0.24 1.03
N GLU A 256 9.54 0.14 2.10
CA GLU A 256 8.15 -0.28 2.35
C GLU A 256 7.13 0.45 1.46
N ASN A 257 7.49 1.60 0.91
CA ASN A 257 6.65 2.39 0.01
C ASN A 257 6.82 1.99 -1.47
N ILE A 258 7.50 0.86 -1.72
CA ILE A 258 7.79 0.37 -3.07
C ILE A 258 7.36 -1.09 -3.21
N ILE A 259 6.37 -1.32 -4.07
CA ILE A 259 5.88 -2.64 -4.42
C ILE A 259 6.50 -3.09 -5.75
N SER A 260 7.13 -4.27 -5.74
CA SER A 260 7.42 -5.02 -6.96
C SER A 260 6.18 -5.81 -7.38
N PHE A 261 5.65 -5.51 -8.56
CA PHE A 261 4.45 -6.15 -9.10
C PHE A 261 4.70 -6.65 -10.53
N GLN A 262 3.73 -7.35 -11.11
CA GLN A 262 3.91 -8.04 -12.40
C GLN A 262 4.40 -7.13 -13.54
N GLN A 263 4.06 -5.84 -13.52
CA GLN A 263 4.43 -4.87 -14.56
C GLN A 263 5.61 -3.94 -14.15
N GLY A 264 6.28 -4.20 -13.03
CA GLY A 264 7.49 -3.48 -12.62
C GLY A 264 7.43 -2.96 -11.18
N ILE A 265 7.63 -1.65 -11.02
CA ILE A 265 7.63 -0.98 -9.71
C ILE A 265 6.38 -0.12 -9.58
N TYR A 266 5.72 -0.22 -8.42
CA TYR A 266 4.57 0.58 -8.02
C TYR A 266 4.91 1.34 -6.73
N LEU A 267 4.66 2.65 -6.71
CA LEU A 267 4.89 3.51 -5.55
C LEU A 267 3.59 3.69 -4.78
N ILE A 268 3.65 3.70 -3.45
CA ILE A 268 2.49 3.86 -2.56
C ILE A 268 2.81 4.87 -1.45
N ASP A 269 1.82 5.19 -0.62
CA ASP A 269 1.98 6.08 0.54
C ASP A 269 2.45 7.49 0.16
N PHE A 270 1.50 8.27 -0.37
CA PHE A 270 1.74 9.60 -0.92
C PHE A 270 1.44 10.74 0.06
N ASP A 271 1.44 10.47 1.37
CA ASP A 271 1.04 11.45 2.40
C ASP A 271 1.92 12.71 2.42
N TYR A 272 3.20 12.57 2.04
CA TYR A 272 4.13 13.69 1.86
C TYR A 272 4.29 14.14 0.40
N ALA A 273 3.57 13.53 -0.55
CA ALA A 273 3.75 13.83 -1.96
C ALA A 273 3.38 15.28 -2.28
N GLY A 274 4.19 15.93 -3.10
CA GLY A 274 4.04 17.35 -3.38
C GLY A 274 5.25 17.95 -4.06
N PHE A 275 5.14 19.22 -4.46
CA PHE A 275 6.23 19.92 -5.12
C PHE A 275 7.44 20.10 -4.19
N ASN A 276 8.58 19.61 -4.67
CA ASN A 276 9.85 19.73 -3.98
C ASN A 276 11.00 19.68 -5.00
N TYR A 277 12.24 19.86 -4.52
CA TYR A 277 13.40 19.66 -5.36
C TYR A 277 13.59 18.18 -5.68
N VAL A 278 13.84 17.85 -6.94
CA VAL A 278 14.13 16.48 -7.38
C VAL A 278 15.31 15.88 -6.60
N GLY A 279 16.34 16.70 -6.36
CA GLY A 279 17.53 16.28 -5.61
C GLY A 279 17.22 15.94 -4.16
N TRP A 280 16.24 16.61 -3.55
CA TRP A 280 15.80 16.30 -2.19
C TRP A 280 15.15 14.91 -2.13
N ASP A 281 14.25 14.59 -3.06
CA ASP A 281 13.54 13.31 -3.05
C ASP A 281 14.48 12.12 -3.31
N ILE A 282 15.38 12.25 -4.29
CA ILE A 282 16.38 11.21 -4.59
C ILE A 282 17.41 11.09 -3.46
N SER A 283 17.87 12.20 -2.88
CA SER A 283 18.79 12.16 -1.74
C SER A 283 18.14 11.55 -0.50
N SER A 284 16.84 11.79 -0.28
CA SER A 284 16.07 11.18 0.80
C SER A 284 16.06 9.66 0.65
N PHE A 285 15.72 9.17 -0.54
CA PHE A 285 15.76 7.73 -0.83
C PHE A 285 17.16 7.12 -0.63
N PHE A 286 18.21 7.78 -1.15
CA PHE A 286 19.59 7.29 -0.98
C PHE A 286 20.03 7.24 0.48
N GLY A 287 19.62 8.20 1.31
CA GLY A 287 19.92 8.21 2.75
C GLY A 287 19.11 7.18 3.54
N LYS A 288 17.87 6.91 3.12
CA LYS A 288 16.97 5.97 3.81
C LYS A 288 17.30 4.50 3.58
N ILE A 289 18.08 4.16 2.56
CA ILE A 289 18.30 2.76 2.17
C ILE A 289 19.00 1.92 3.26
N GLY A 290 19.86 2.55 4.06
CA GLY A 290 20.56 1.90 5.17
C GLY A 290 19.68 1.71 6.41
N PHE A 291 18.56 2.43 6.53
CA PHE A 291 17.68 2.33 7.70
C PHE A 291 16.75 1.13 7.62
N ILE A 292 16.78 0.28 8.64
CA ILE A 292 15.94 -0.89 8.79
C ILE A 292 14.97 -0.65 9.95
N TYR A 293 13.68 -0.56 9.63
CA TYR A 293 12.60 -0.26 10.60
C TYR A 293 11.91 -1.49 11.17
N SER A 294 12.25 -2.70 10.70
CA SER A 294 11.65 -3.95 11.19
C SER A 294 12.23 -4.43 12.54
N VAL A 295 12.83 -3.54 13.32
CA VAL A 295 13.51 -3.87 14.59
C VAL A 295 12.53 -3.71 15.75
N THR A 296 12.36 -4.77 16.54
CA THR A 296 11.35 -4.79 17.63
C THR A 296 11.86 -4.25 18.97
N THR A 297 13.11 -3.81 19.04
CA THR A 297 13.75 -3.29 20.26
C THR A 297 14.15 -1.84 20.08
N PHE A 298 14.00 -1.02 21.13
CA PHE A 298 14.45 0.37 21.14
C PHE A 298 15.89 0.52 20.57
N PRO A 299 16.15 1.48 19.66
CA PRO A 299 15.27 2.58 19.22
C PRO A 299 14.29 2.22 18.08
N TYR A 300 14.02 0.93 17.85
CA TYR A 300 13.10 0.38 16.84
C TYR A 300 13.56 0.55 15.39
N PHE A 301 14.80 0.98 15.20
CA PHE A 301 15.48 0.96 13.91
C PHE A 301 16.96 0.67 14.10
N THR A 302 17.61 0.25 13.01
CA THR A 302 19.07 0.19 12.93
C THR A 302 19.54 0.72 11.58
N TYR A 303 20.82 1.03 11.47
CA TYR A 303 21.45 1.46 10.23
C TYR A 303 22.47 0.43 9.78
N ASP A 304 22.26 -0.17 8.62
CA ASP A 304 23.19 -1.10 8.00
C ASP A 304 23.91 -0.42 6.84
N LYS A 305 25.14 0.01 7.11
CA LYS A 305 26.02 0.67 6.14
C LYS A 305 26.35 -0.21 4.93
N THR A 306 26.21 -1.54 5.03
CA THR A 306 26.46 -2.43 3.88
C THR A 306 25.40 -2.29 2.79
N LEU A 307 24.27 -1.66 3.09
CA LEU A 307 23.18 -1.40 2.15
C LEU A 307 23.31 -0.05 1.45
N ASP A 308 24.25 0.80 1.85
CA ASP A 308 24.49 2.09 1.21
C ASP A 308 24.85 1.90 -0.28
N PHE A 309 24.31 2.75 -1.14
CA PHE A 309 24.69 2.71 -2.54
C PHE A 309 26.15 3.10 -2.74
N SER A 310 26.86 2.28 -3.51
CA SER A 310 28.14 2.66 -4.08
C SER A 310 27.99 3.83 -5.06
N ASP A 311 29.08 4.55 -5.31
CA ASP A 311 29.08 5.66 -6.28
C ASP A 311 28.70 5.17 -7.70
N GLU A 312 29.05 3.92 -8.02
CA GLU A 312 28.63 3.27 -9.26
C GLU A 312 27.10 3.11 -9.33
N PHE A 313 26.47 2.59 -8.27
CA PHE A 313 25.01 2.43 -8.21
C PHE A 313 24.29 3.77 -8.27
N LYS A 314 24.79 4.79 -7.54
CA LYS A 314 24.24 6.15 -7.60
C LYS A 314 24.34 6.74 -9.02
N SER A 315 25.50 6.57 -9.68
CA SER A 315 25.72 7.05 -11.05
C SER A 315 24.80 6.37 -12.05
N ILE A 316 24.61 5.06 -11.94
CA ILE A 316 23.68 4.31 -12.81
C ILE A 316 22.23 4.72 -12.55
N PHE A 317 21.83 4.85 -11.28
CA PHE A 317 20.49 5.31 -10.92
C PHE A 317 20.19 6.68 -11.54
N VAL A 318 21.09 7.65 -11.34
CA VAL A 318 20.94 9.01 -11.88
C VAL A 318 20.96 9.01 -13.41
N SER A 319 21.84 8.24 -14.05
CA SER A 319 21.87 8.09 -15.51
C SER A 319 20.54 7.58 -16.08
N VAL A 320 19.96 6.52 -15.48
CA VAL A 320 18.66 5.99 -15.92
C VAL A 320 17.53 6.96 -15.63
N TYR A 321 17.53 7.59 -14.45
CA TYR A 321 16.55 8.61 -14.07
C TYR A 321 16.55 9.77 -15.06
N LEU A 322 17.72 10.36 -15.34
CA LEU A 322 17.87 11.46 -16.29
C LEU A 322 17.50 11.05 -17.71
N SER A 323 17.89 9.84 -18.12
CA SER A 323 17.54 9.33 -19.44
C SER A 323 16.02 9.27 -19.65
N GLN A 324 15.32 8.74 -18.63
CA GLN A 324 13.87 8.61 -18.63
C GLN A 324 13.16 9.96 -18.53
N LEU A 325 13.67 10.89 -17.70
CA LEU A 325 13.08 12.21 -17.50
C LEU A 325 13.19 13.08 -18.76
N LEU A 326 14.38 13.09 -19.37
CA LEU A 326 14.70 13.93 -20.53
C LEU A 326 14.34 13.28 -21.87
N ASN A 327 13.99 11.99 -21.87
CA ASN A 327 13.81 11.19 -23.08
C ASN A 327 15.03 11.26 -24.02
N LYS A 328 16.22 11.12 -23.42
CA LYS A 328 17.53 11.14 -24.10
C LYS A 328 18.43 10.08 -23.49
N ASN A 329 19.41 9.57 -24.22
CA ASN A 329 20.39 8.67 -23.63
C ASN A 329 21.42 9.46 -22.82
N VAL A 330 21.47 9.27 -21.51
CA VAL A 330 22.46 9.85 -20.59
C VAL A 330 23.26 8.72 -19.99
N LEU A 331 24.58 8.72 -20.19
CA LEU A 331 25.47 7.69 -19.67
C LEU A 331 25.95 8.01 -18.25
N PRO A 332 26.30 7.01 -17.41
CA PRO A 332 26.80 7.24 -16.06
C PRO A 332 28.08 8.11 -16.01
N SER A 333 28.87 8.10 -17.08
CA SER A 333 30.10 8.89 -17.22
C SER A 333 29.86 10.34 -17.65
N ASP A 334 28.63 10.72 -18.01
CA ASP A 334 28.34 12.06 -18.50
C ASP A 334 28.47 13.09 -17.38
N ILE A 335 29.01 14.27 -17.71
CA ILE A 335 29.22 15.35 -16.73
C ILE A 335 27.94 15.73 -15.99
N VAL A 336 26.79 15.65 -16.66
CA VAL A 336 25.47 15.97 -16.09
C VAL A 336 25.11 15.02 -14.93
N VAL A 337 25.58 13.77 -14.95
CA VAL A 337 25.36 12.80 -13.87
C VAL A 337 26.19 13.20 -12.65
N LYS A 338 27.46 13.57 -12.87
CA LYS A 338 28.33 14.06 -11.81
C LYS A 338 27.78 15.35 -11.19
N GLU A 339 27.39 16.34 -11.99
CA GLU A 339 26.80 17.59 -11.51
C GLU A 339 25.50 17.36 -10.73
N PHE A 340 24.72 16.36 -11.13
CA PHE A 340 23.52 15.94 -10.42
C PHE A 340 23.85 15.34 -9.06
N LEU A 341 24.79 14.39 -9.00
CA LEU A 341 25.26 13.77 -7.76
C LEU A 341 25.89 14.80 -6.80
N ASP A 342 26.75 15.68 -7.31
CA ASP A 342 27.36 16.76 -6.53
C ASP A 342 26.28 17.68 -5.92
N SER A 343 25.17 17.88 -6.64
CA SER A 343 24.03 18.65 -6.13
C SER A 343 23.22 17.90 -5.06
N LEU A 344 23.16 16.56 -5.10
CA LEU A 344 22.45 15.77 -4.08
C LEU A 344 23.04 16.00 -2.69
N GLU A 345 24.36 16.18 -2.57
CA GLU A 345 25.01 16.42 -1.27
C GLU A 345 24.51 17.72 -0.60
N VAL A 346 24.16 18.75 -1.38
CA VAL A 346 23.55 19.98 -0.85
C VAL A 346 22.11 19.73 -0.40
N HIS A 347 21.32 19.01 -1.23
CA HIS A 347 19.93 18.66 -0.90
C HIS A 347 19.83 17.74 0.32
N ARG A 348 20.81 16.86 0.53
CA ARG A 348 20.89 15.94 1.67
C ARG A 348 20.82 16.67 3.01
N LEU A 349 21.45 17.83 3.13
CA LEU A 349 21.39 18.65 4.34
C LEU A 349 19.94 19.00 4.73
N GLY A 350 19.10 19.29 3.73
CA GLY A 350 17.68 19.54 3.94
C GLY A 350 16.87 18.30 4.31
N VAL A 351 17.28 17.12 3.83
CA VAL A 351 16.67 15.83 4.19
C VAL A 351 16.89 15.54 5.67
N GLU A 352 18.14 15.65 6.13
CA GLU A 352 18.50 15.39 7.54
C GLU A 352 17.74 16.33 8.48
N LEU A 353 17.68 17.63 8.15
CA LEU A 353 16.92 18.60 8.92
C LEU A 353 15.43 18.26 8.95
N PHE A 354 14.83 17.95 7.79
CA PHE A 354 13.40 17.63 7.70
C PHE A 354 13.02 16.44 8.60
N TRP A 355 13.75 15.34 8.50
CA TRP A 355 13.46 14.14 9.29
C TRP A 355 13.83 14.31 10.77
N THR A 356 14.79 15.18 11.10
CA THR A 356 15.04 15.59 12.49
C THR A 356 13.85 16.36 13.07
N TYR A 357 13.32 17.36 12.35
CA TYR A 357 12.12 18.09 12.78
C TYR A 357 10.92 17.15 12.93
N TRP A 358 10.74 16.21 11.99
CA TRP A 358 9.68 15.20 12.06
C TRP A 358 9.82 14.31 13.30
N GLY A 359 11.02 13.78 13.57
CA GLY A 359 11.28 12.89 14.70
C GLY A 359 11.20 13.58 16.07
N ILE A 360 11.32 14.91 16.14
CA ILE A 360 11.04 15.69 17.36
C ILE A 360 9.53 15.87 17.56
N ILE A 361 8.75 15.93 16.47
CA ILE A 361 7.32 16.26 16.54
C ILE A 361 6.44 15.04 16.79
N MET A 362 6.85 13.89 16.26
CA MET A 362 6.20 12.60 16.46
C MET A 362 6.69 11.96 17.76
#